data_AF-A0A7S2N6I3-F1
#
_entry.id   AF-A0A7S2N6I3-F1
#
_cell.length_a   1.000
_cell.length_b   1.000
_cell.length_c   1.000
_cell.angle_alpha   90.00
_cell.angle_beta   90.00
_cell.angle_gamma   90.00
#
_symmetry.space_group_name_H-M   'P 1'
#
loop_
_entity.id
_entity.type
_entity.pdbx_description
1 polymer ?
#
loop_
_entity_poly.entity_id
_entity_poly.type
_entity_poly.pdbx_seq_one_letter_code
_entity_poly.pdbx_strand_id
1 'polypeptide(L)'
;PDSFDKLPEMISKVYTDLVEAGDIKEVAEGETPQVPMDYTWAKKLGMVRKPANFISSISDDRGEELKYCGVSISEVFEQEMGIGGVLSLLWFRRQLPKECCKFIEMILMVTADHGPAVSGAHNTIVTARAGKDLVSALCSGLLTIGPRFGGALDDAAKMFADALDSGVNAKDWIDKMKKSNQLIMGIGHRIKSLANPDQRVEIIKNYAK
;
A
#
# COMPACT_ATOMS: atom_id res chain seq x y z
N PRO A 1 -45.68 43.03 -22.08
CA PRO A 1 -46.69 42.77 -21.02
C PRO A 1 -46.51 43.77 -19.88
N ASP A 2 -47.49 43.93 -19.00
CA ASP A 2 -47.41 44.91 -17.90
C ASP A 2 -46.43 44.51 -16.78
N SER A 3 -45.98 43.24 -16.76
CA SER A 3 -44.94 42.70 -15.87
C SER A 3 -44.31 41.43 -16.46
N PHE A 4 -43.20 40.95 -15.87
CA PHE A 4 -42.55 39.69 -16.29
C PHE A 4 -43.44 38.46 -16.04
N ASP A 5 -44.24 38.46 -14.97
CA ASP A 5 -45.14 37.35 -14.66
C ASP A 5 -46.24 37.16 -15.71
N LYS A 6 -46.61 38.24 -16.43
CA LYS A 6 -47.56 38.20 -17.56
C LYS A 6 -46.91 37.85 -18.91
N LEU A 7 -45.60 37.60 -18.94
CA LEU A 7 -44.89 37.23 -20.16
C LEU A 7 -45.39 35.90 -20.78
N PRO A 8 -45.65 34.83 -20.00
CA PRO A 8 -46.20 33.60 -20.56
C PRO A 8 -47.57 33.80 -21.24
N GLU A 9 -48.45 34.60 -20.63
CA GLU A 9 -49.79 34.92 -21.18
C GLU A 9 -49.67 35.70 -22.49
N MET A 10 -48.77 36.68 -22.56
CA MET A 10 -48.54 37.46 -23.78
C MET A 10 -47.92 36.61 -24.89
N ILE A 11 -46.95 35.74 -24.58
CA ILE A 11 -46.34 34.82 -25.55
C ILE A 11 -47.42 33.87 -26.09
N SER A 12 -48.23 33.28 -25.22
CA SER A 12 -49.31 32.36 -25.61
C SER A 12 -50.36 33.05 -26.47
N LYS A 13 -50.75 34.29 -26.13
CA LYS A 13 -51.69 35.08 -26.94
C LYS A 13 -51.15 35.33 -28.34
N VAL A 14 -49.93 35.88 -28.46
CA VAL A 14 -49.33 36.18 -29.77
C VAL A 14 -49.15 34.92 -30.61
N TYR A 15 -48.74 33.81 -29.99
CA TYR A 15 -48.63 32.52 -30.69
C TYR A 15 -49.98 32.06 -31.26
N THR A 16 -51.04 32.11 -30.45
CA THR A 16 -52.39 31.71 -30.86
C THR A 16 -52.91 32.57 -32.00
N ASP A 17 -52.74 33.90 -31.89
CA ASP A 17 -53.15 34.86 -32.94
C ASP A 17 -52.45 34.55 -34.28
N LEU A 18 -51.16 34.16 -34.26
CA LEU A 18 -50.39 33.80 -35.46
C LEU A 18 -50.74 32.42 -36.04
N VAL A 19 -51.14 31.46 -35.20
CA VAL A 19 -51.66 30.16 -35.67
C VAL A 19 -53.02 30.34 -36.35
N GLU A 20 -53.91 31.12 -35.75
CA GLU A 20 -55.23 31.44 -36.32
C GLU A 20 -55.12 32.22 -37.64
N ALA A 21 -54.15 33.13 -37.75
CA ALA A 21 -53.85 33.84 -38.99
C ALA A 21 -53.22 32.94 -40.08
N GLY A 22 -52.78 31.73 -39.74
CA GLY A 22 -52.14 30.77 -40.65
C GLY A 22 -50.66 31.04 -40.92
N ASP A 23 -50.07 32.01 -40.22
CA ASP A 23 -48.64 32.35 -40.29
C ASP A 23 -47.77 31.27 -39.63
N ILE A 24 -48.27 30.65 -38.56
CA ILE A 24 -47.66 29.46 -37.94
C ILE A 24 -48.51 28.24 -38.27
N LYS A 25 -47.86 27.23 -38.87
CA LYS A 25 -48.48 25.92 -39.13
C LYS A 25 -47.93 24.91 -38.13
N GLU A 26 -48.78 24.46 -37.22
CA GLU A 26 -48.42 23.40 -36.29
C GLU A 26 -48.14 22.10 -37.04
N VAL A 27 -47.08 21.41 -36.62
CA VAL A 27 -46.67 20.11 -37.15
C VAL A 27 -46.67 19.14 -35.99
N ALA A 28 -47.12 17.91 -36.23
CA ALA A 28 -47.05 16.86 -35.23
C ALA A 28 -45.59 16.65 -34.78
N GLU A 29 -45.36 16.63 -33.47
CA GLU A 29 -44.02 16.33 -32.93
C GLU A 29 -43.60 14.93 -33.39
N GLY A 30 -42.39 14.84 -33.97
CA GLY A 30 -41.80 13.57 -34.37
C GLY A 30 -41.18 12.82 -33.19
N GLU A 31 -40.76 11.57 -33.41
CA GLU A 31 -40.01 10.83 -32.41
C GLU A 31 -38.64 11.48 -32.17
N THR A 32 -38.30 11.70 -30.91
CA THR A 32 -36.98 12.21 -30.54
C THR A 32 -35.97 11.05 -30.47
N PRO A 33 -34.75 11.22 -31.02
CA PRO A 33 -33.71 10.19 -30.91
C PRO A 33 -33.38 9.88 -29.44
N GLN A 34 -33.36 8.60 -29.08
CA GLN A 34 -33.01 8.17 -27.73
C GLN A 34 -31.50 8.30 -27.52
N VAL A 35 -31.09 9.09 -26.52
CA VAL A 35 -29.69 9.20 -26.11
C VAL A 35 -29.45 8.25 -24.93
N PRO A 36 -28.42 7.39 -24.99
CA PRO A 36 -28.08 6.53 -23.86
C PRO A 36 -27.83 7.36 -22.60
N MET A 37 -28.37 6.89 -21.48
CA MET A 37 -28.12 7.51 -20.18
C MET A 37 -26.64 7.40 -19.81
N ASP A 38 -26.09 8.47 -19.25
CA ASP A 38 -24.72 8.46 -18.74
C ASP A 38 -24.56 7.42 -17.62
N TYR A 39 -23.44 6.69 -17.65
CA TYR A 39 -23.15 5.64 -16.68
C TYR A 39 -23.15 6.15 -15.24
N THR A 40 -22.62 7.36 -14.98
CA THR A 40 -22.57 7.93 -13.63
C THR A 40 -23.97 8.20 -13.08
N TRP A 41 -24.89 8.66 -13.94
CA TRP A 41 -26.29 8.89 -13.59
C TRP A 41 -27.02 7.59 -13.32
N ALA A 42 -26.90 6.61 -14.23
CA ALA A 42 -27.49 5.29 -14.08
C ALA A 42 -27.00 4.59 -12.80
N LYS A 43 -25.71 4.72 -12.47
CA LYS A 43 -25.14 4.17 -11.24
C LYS A 43 -25.65 4.90 -9.99
N LYS A 44 -25.76 6.23 -10.03
CA LYS A 44 -26.25 7.05 -8.90
C LYS A 44 -27.72 6.77 -8.59
N LEU A 45 -28.53 6.54 -9.64
CA LEU A 45 -29.92 6.13 -9.52
C LEU A 45 -30.10 4.64 -9.17
N GLY A 46 -29.01 3.87 -9.09
CA GLY A 46 -29.06 2.43 -8.79
C GLY A 46 -29.62 1.57 -9.93
N MET A 47 -29.73 2.10 -11.15
CA MET A 47 -30.26 1.39 -12.33
C MET A 47 -29.29 0.34 -12.85
N VAL A 48 -27.99 0.49 -12.59
CA VAL A 48 -26.94 -0.44 -13.01
C VAL A 48 -25.97 -0.73 -11.87
N ARG A 49 -25.39 -1.93 -11.88
CA ARG A 49 -24.30 -2.32 -10.99
C ARG A 49 -23.07 -2.72 -11.81
N LYS A 50 -21.93 -2.13 -11.49
CA LYS A 50 -20.62 -2.55 -12.02
C LYS A 50 -19.79 -3.16 -10.88
N PRO A 51 -19.33 -4.42 -10.99
CA PRO A 51 -18.47 -5.03 -9.98
C PRO A 51 -17.13 -4.28 -9.89
N ALA A 52 -16.52 -4.27 -8.70
CA ALA A 52 -15.21 -3.70 -8.48
C ALA A 52 -14.12 -4.65 -9.03
N ASN A 53 -13.12 -4.09 -9.71
CA ASN A 53 -11.98 -4.85 -10.24
C ASN A 53 -10.86 -5.05 -9.21
N PHE A 54 -10.83 -4.21 -8.19
CA PHE A 54 -9.79 -4.18 -7.17
C PHE A 54 -10.41 -4.09 -5.78
N ILE A 55 -9.71 -4.68 -4.81
CA ILE A 55 -10.04 -4.59 -3.38
C ILE A 55 -8.78 -4.09 -2.69
N SER A 56 -8.93 -3.03 -1.89
CA SER A 56 -7.91 -2.55 -0.95
C SER A 56 -8.46 -2.64 0.46
N SER A 57 -7.64 -3.08 1.42
CA SER A 57 -8.04 -3.23 2.83
C SER A 57 -7.04 -2.62 3.81
N ILE A 58 -6.06 -1.85 3.33
CA ILE A 58 -4.96 -1.32 4.17
C ILE A 58 -5.05 0.19 4.35
N SER A 59 -5.65 0.91 3.41
CA SER A 59 -5.89 2.34 3.50
C SER A 59 -7.19 2.74 2.80
N ASP A 60 -7.78 3.85 3.23
CA ASP A 60 -8.93 4.48 2.58
C ASP A 60 -8.74 6.01 2.57
N ASP A 61 -8.70 6.59 1.38
CA ASP A 61 -8.48 8.02 1.10
C ASP A 61 -9.73 8.71 0.54
N ARG A 62 -10.87 8.01 0.48
CA ARG A 62 -12.11 8.52 -0.15
C ARG A 62 -12.98 9.34 0.80
N GLY A 63 -12.76 9.22 2.11
CA GLY A 63 -13.49 9.96 3.14
C GLY A 63 -12.96 11.37 3.35
N GLU A 64 -13.49 12.06 4.37
CA GLU A 64 -12.98 13.37 4.81
C GLU A 64 -11.52 13.32 5.28
N GLU A 65 -11.10 12.15 5.78
CA GLU A 65 -9.78 11.94 6.36
C GLU A 65 -9.19 10.60 5.90
N LEU A 66 -7.87 10.59 5.65
CA LEU A 66 -7.11 9.38 5.37
C LEU A 66 -7.19 8.40 6.54
N LYS A 67 -7.42 7.12 6.24
CA LYS A 67 -7.40 6.04 7.22
C LYS A 67 -6.35 5.00 6.90
N TYR A 68 -5.62 4.55 7.92
CA TYR A 68 -4.76 3.36 7.88
C TYR A 68 -5.44 2.22 8.62
N CYS A 69 -5.84 1.17 7.90
CA CYS A 69 -6.59 0.03 8.43
C CYS A 69 -7.79 0.44 9.31
N GLY A 70 -8.50 1.51 8.90
CA GLY A 70 -9.67 2.03 9.62
C GLY A 70 -9.38 3.04 10.72
N VAL A 71 -8.12 3.19 11.14
CA VAL A 71 -7.67 4.22 12.10
C VAL A 71 -7.42 5.52 11.35
N SER A 72 -7.93 6.64 11.84
CA SER A 72 -7.75 7.93 11.16
C SER A 72 -6.33 8.47 11.29
N ILE A 73 -5.87 9.30 10.34
CA ILE A 73 -4.51 9.84 10.41
C ILE A 73 -4.33 10.72 11.66
N SER A 74 -5.34 11.49 12.08
CA SER A 74 -5.34 12.22 13.35
C SER A 74 -5.13 11.29 14.54
N GLU A 75 -5.89 10.18 14.63
CA GLU A 75 -5.75 9.19 15.71
C GLU A 75 -4.35 8.56 15.75
N VAL A 76 -3.73 8.32 14.59
CA VAL A 76 -2.35 7.80 14.49
C VAL A 76 -1.34 8.75 15.16
N PHE A 77 -1.49 10.06 14.96
CA PHE A 77 -0.62 11.06 15.57
C PHE A 77 -0.95 11.30 17.05
N GLU A 78 -2.24 11.37 17.41
CA GLU A 78 -2.68 11.54 18.80
C GLU A 78 -2.19 10.40 19.71
N GLN A 79 -2.14 9.18 19.19
CA GLN A 79 -1.65 8.01 19.94
C GLN A 79 -0.13 7.81 19.86
N GLU A 80 0.60 8.72 19.21
CA GLU A 80 2.06 8.67 19.03
C GLU A 80 2.53 7.31 18.48
N MET A 81 1.81 6.78 17.48
CA MET A 81 2.05 5.41 16.98
C MET A 81 3.43 5.19 16.36
N GLY A 82 4.06 6.25 15.86
CA GLY A 82 5.37 6.20 15.20
C GLY A 82 5.35 5.42 13.87
N ILE A 83 6.53 5.19 13.31
CA ILE A 83 6.67 4.47 12.04
C ILE A 83 6.31 2.99 12.25
N GLY A 84 6.72 2.42 13.39
CA GLY A 84 6.40 1.02 13.72
C GLY A 84 4.89 0.77 13.82
N GLY A 85 4.14 1.69 14.42
CA GLY A 85 2.68 1.58 14.51
C GLY A 85 1.99 1.75 13.15
N VAL A 86 2.43 2.70 12.32
CA VAL A 86 1.91 2.83 10.94
C VAL A 86 2.17 1.57 10.12
N LEU A 87 3.37 1.00 10.18
CA LEU A 87 3.69 -0.27 9.54
C LEU A 87 2.83 -1.41 10.06
N SER A 88 2.51 -1.42 11.36
CA SER A 88 1.63 -2.44 11.93
C SER A 88 0.23 -2.44 11.32
N LEU A 89 -0.34 -1.25 11.14
CA LEU A 89 -1.65 -1.06 10.51
C LEU A 89 -1.62 -1.44 9.02
N LEU A 90 -0.61 -0.97 8.28
CA LEU A 90 -0.56 -1.16 6.83
C LEU A 90 -0.18 -2.60 6.42
N TRP A 91 0.75 -3.25 7.14
CA TRP A 91 1.25 -4.57 6.76
C TRP A 91 0.48 -5.71 7.43
N PHE A 92 0.18 -5.58 8.73
CA PHE A 92 -0.48 -6.64 9.50
C PHE A 92 -1.97 -6.41 9.71
N ARG A 93 -2.48 -5.22 9.36
CA ARG A 93 -3.88 -4.82 9.59
C ARG A 93 -4.28 -4.94 11.05
N ARG A 94 -3.35 -4.61 11.95
CA ARG A 94 -3.51 -4.70 13.41
C ARG A 94 -2.68 -3.62 14.08
N GLN A 95 -3.23 -3.02 15.13
CA GLN A 95 -2.46 -2.17 16.03
C GLN A 95 -1.66 -3.07 16.98
N LEU A 96 -0.35 -3.18 16.74
CA LEU A 96 0.53 -3.99 17.58
C LEU A 96 0.84 -3.27 18.91
N PRO A 97 1.26 -4.00 19.96
CA PRO A 97 1.77 -3.41 21.18
C PRO A 97 2.94 -2.45 20.92
N LYS A 98 3.12 -1.44 21.78
CA LYS A 98 4.15 -0.40 21.62
C LYS A 98 5.56 -1.01 21.52
N GLU A 99 5.80 -2.09 22.25
CA GLU A 99 7.07 -2.82 22.27
C GLU A 99 7.35 -3.48 20.92
N CYS A 100 6.33 -4.05 20.28
CA CYS A 100 6.44 -4.61 18.93
C CYS A 100 6.66 -3.53 17.88
N CYS A 101 5.96 -2.39 17.98
CA CYS A 101 6.18 -1.24 17.10
C CYS A 101 7.61 -0.72 17.23
N LYS A 102 8.11 -0.59 18.46
CA LYS A 102 9.49 -0.17 18.71
C LYS A 102 10.50 -1.20 18.19
N PHE A 103 10.21 -2.49 18.34
CA PHE A 103 11.05 -3.55 17.77
C PHE A 103 11.14 -3.43 16.24
N ILE A 104 10.03 -3.22 15.54
CA ILE A 104 10.01 -2.99 14.08
C ILE A 104 10.93 -1.81 13.71
N GLU A 105 10.82 -0.69 14.42
CA GLU A 105 11.69 0.47 14.18
C GLU A 105 13.17 0.14 14.43
N MET A 106 13.48 -0.61 15.49
CA MET A 106 14.85 -1.03 15.78
C MET A 106 15.41 -1.93 14.66
N ILE A 107 14.61 -2.83 14.10
CA ILE A 107 15.01 -3.63 12.94
C ILE A 107 15.34 -2.73 11.75
N LEU A 108 14.48 -1.76 11.42
CA LEU A 108 14.75 -0.81 10.34
C LEU A 108 16.06 -0.03 10.56
N MET A 109 16.36 0.36 11.80
CA MET A 109 17.60 1.06 12.14
C MET A 109 18.84 0.18 11.93
N VAL A 110 18.84 -1.08 12.40
CA VAL A 110 20.03 -1.95 12.28
C VAL A 110 20.24 -2.48 10.85
N THR A 111 19.21 -2.44 10.00
CA THR A 111 19.29 -2.84 8.59
C THR A 111 19.46 -1.65 7.63
N ALA A 112 19.54 -0.42 8.12
CA ALA A 112 19.51 0.78 7.29
C ALA A 112 20.64 0.82 6.24
N ASP A 113 21.85 0.40 6.58
CA ASP A 113 22.97 0.26 5.65
C ASP A 113 24.02 -0.74 6.17
N HIS A 114 24.82 -1.31 5.26
CA HIS A 114 25.99 -2.13 5.59
C HIS A 114 27.22 -1.78 4.74
N GLY A 115 27.28 -0.53 4.28
CA GLY A 115 28.38 0.01 3.50
C GLY A 115 28.30 -0.34 2.00
N PRO A 116 29.17 0.29 1.19
CA PRO A 116 29.02 0.32 -0.27
C PRO A 116 29.46 -0.97 -0.98
N ALA A 117 30.04 -1.94 -0.25
CA ALA A 117 30.60 -3.15 -0.82
C ALA A 117 29.57 -4.27 -1.06
N VAL A 118 28.36 -4.14 -0.51
CA VAL A 118 27.29 -5.11 -0.70
C VAL A 118 26.60 -4.92 -2.05
N SER A 119 26.03 -5.99 -2.62
CA SER A 119 25.50 -6.01 -3.99
C SER A 119 24.52 -4.87 -4.29
N GLY A 120 23.56 -4.62 -3.41
CA GLY A 120 22.56 -3.56 -3.62
C GLY A 120 23.17 -2.17 -3.60
N ALA A 121 23.98 -1.85 -2.58
CA ALA A 121 24.64 -0.55 -2.47
C ALA A 121 25.57 -0.29 -3.66
N HIS A 122 26.34 -1.29 -4.08
CA HIS A 122 27.22 -1.20 -5.24
C HIS A 122 26.44 -0.88 -6.53
N ASN A 123 25.34 -1.60 -6.80
CA ASN A 123 24.51 -1.37 -7.98
C ASN A 123 23.87 0.02 -7.97
N THR A 124 23.37 0.48 -6.82
CA THR A 124 22.84 1.85 -6.67
C THR A 124 23.91 2.88 -6.99
N ILE A 125 25.12 2.72 -6.44
CA ILE A 125 26.25 3.64 -6.66
C ILE A 125 26.67 3.67 -8.13
N VAL A 126 26.82 2.51 -8.77
CA VAL A 126 27.18 2.44 -10.20
C VAL A 126 26.12 3.12 -11.06
N THR A 127 24.84 2.89 -10.77
CA THR A 127 23.72 3.46 -11.52
C THR A 127 23.63 4.97 -11.34
N ALA A 128 23.81 5.48 -10.11
CA ALA A 128 23.89 6.90 -9.83
C ALA A 128 25.09 7.56 -10.54
N ARG A 129 26.25 6.90 -10.53
CA ARG A 129 27.46 7.36 -11.26
C ARG A 129 27.29 7.34 -12.78
N ALA A 130 26.36 6.56 -13.31
CA ALA A 130 25.95 6.60 -14.70
C ALA A 130 24.98 7.77 -15.02
N GLY A 131 24.76 8.69 -14.08
CA GLY A 131 23.91 9.88 -14.26
C GLY A 131 22.42 9.60 -14.21
N LYS A 132 22.00 8.47 -13.63
CA LYS A 132 20.59 8.13 -13.46
C LYS A 132 19.98 8.84 -12.24
N ASP A 133 18.68 9.05 -12.30
CA ASP A 133 17.90 9.63 -11.21
C ASP A 133 17.83 8.73 -9.97
N LEU A 134 17.36 9.30 -8.86
CA LEU A 134 17.28 8.63 -7.56
C LEU A 134 16.45 7.33 -7.62
N VAL A 135 15.30 7.34 -8.29
CA VAL A 135 14.41 6.17 -8.36
C VAL A 135 15.07 5.06 -9.17
N SER A 136 15.63 5.39 -10.33
CA SER A 136 16.38 4.44 -11.16
C SER A 136 17.56 3.83 -10.41
N ALA A 137 18.35 4.65 -9.72
CA ALA A 137 19.51 4.18 -8.95
C ALA A 137 19.08 3.28 -7.80
N LEU A 138 18.07 3.68 -7.03
CA LEU A 138 17.52 2.90 -5.92
C LEU A 138 16.98 1.55 -6.40
N CYS A 139 16.14 1.54 -7.44
CA CYS A 139 15.55 0.31 -7.99
C CYS A 139 16.64 -0.66 -8.49
N SER A 140 17.70 -0.16 -9.12
CA SER A 140 18.83 -0.98 -9.57
C SER A 140 19.50 -1.75 -8.41
N GLY A 141 19.67 -1.11 -7.25
CA GLY A 141 20.14 -1.76 -6.04
C GLY A 141 19.11 -2.71 -5.43
N LEU A 142 17.85 -2.30 -5.32
CA LEU A 142 16.77 -3.11 -4.74
C LEU A 142 16.53 -4.42 -5.50
N LEU A 143 16.70 -4.43 -6.82
CA LEU A 143 16.59 -5.64 -7.65
C LEU A 143 17.64 -6.71 -7.34
N THR A 144 18.68 -6.38 -6.57
CA THR A 144 19.64 -7.37 -6.08
C THR A 144 19.19 -8.08 -4.80
N ILE A 145 18.17 -7.55 -4.11
CA ILE A 145 17.64 -8.14 -2.87
C ILE A 145 16.90 -9.42 -3.23
N GLY A 146 17.32 -10.53 -2.64
CA GLY A 146 16.85 -11.87 -2.95
C GLY A 146 17.61 -12.95 -2.16
N PRO A 147 17.66 -14.20 -2.63
CA PRO A 147 18.11 -15.34 -1.82
C PRO A 147 19.57 -15.22 -1.35
N ARG A 148 20.44 -14.54 -2.10
CA ARG A 148 21.87 -14.39 -1.75
C ARG A 148 22.23 -13.06 -1.11
N PHE A 149 21.33 -12.07 -1.15
CA PHE A 149 21.54 -10.75 -0.58
C PHE A 149 20.23 -10.27 0.05
N GLY A 150 20.15 -10.26 1.39
CA GLY A 150 18.96 -9.90 2.14
C GLY A 150 18.02 -11.07 2.50
N GLY A 151 18.02 -12.17 1.73
CA GLY A 151 17.12 -13.31 1.96
C GLY A 151 17.32 -14.09 3.26
N ALA A 152 18.48 -13.96 3.91
CA ALA A 152 18.82 -14.75 5.09
C ALA A 152 17.88 -14.55 6.29
N LEU A 153 17.21 -13.38 6.41
CA LEU A 153 16.25 -13.12 7.49
C LEU A 153 15.02 -14.03 7.36
N ASP A 154 14.44 -14.12 6.15
CA ASP A 154 13.25 -14.91 5.86
C ASP A 154 13.55 -16.41 5.93
N ASP A 155 14.70 -16.83 5.38
CA ASP A 155 15.12 -18.24 5.44
C ASP A 155 15.42 -18.69 6.86
N ALA A 156 16.06 -17.86 7.69
CA ALA A 156 16.29 -18.17 9.10
C ALA A 156 14.95 -18.29 9.85
N ALA A 157 14.05 -17.33 9.68
CA ALA A 157 12.74 -17.35 10.34
C ALA A 157 11.96 -18.64 10.04
N LYS A 158 11.88 -19.02 8.76
CA LYS A 158 11.23 -20.28 8.34
C LYS A 158 11.93 -21.50 8.91
N MET A 159 13.25 -21.58 8.77
CA MET A 159 14.01 -22.77 9.16
C MET A 159 13.95 -23.02 10.67
N PHE A 160 14.00 -21.98 11.50
CA PHE A 160 13.87 -22.09 12.94
C PHE A 160 12.42 -22.33 13.40
N ALA A 161 11.43 -21.70 12.75
CA ALA A 161 10.02 -21.95 13.04
C ALA A 161 9.64 -23.41 12.75
N ASP A 162 9.99 -23.93 11.57
CA ASP A 162 9.73 -25.31 11.18
C ASP A 162 10.40 -26.31 12.14
N ALA A 163 11.62 -26.00 12.58
CA ALA A 163 12.33 -26.83 13.55
C ALA A 163 11.61 -26.85 14.90
N LEU A 164 11.23 -25.68 15.42
CA LEU A 164 10.51 -25.55 16.68
C LEU A 164 9.16 -26.28 16.63
N ASP A 165 8.39 -26.06 15.58
CA ASP A 165 7.05 -26.63 15.38
C ASP A 165 7.10 -28.15 15.21
N SER A 166 8.20 -28.69 14.67
CA SER A 166 8.41 -30.14 14.56
C SER A 166 8.69 -30.83 15.90
N GLY A 167 9.02 -30.07 16.95
CA GLY A 167 9.36 -30.60 18.27
C GLY A 167 10.72 -31.32 18.35
N VAL A 168 11.54 -31.26 17.30
CA VAL A 168 12.89 -31.85 17.31
C VAL A 168 13.78 -31.14 18.32
N ASN A 169 14.62 -31.89 19.03
CA ASN A 169 15.63 -31.27 19.89
C ASN A 169 16.67 -30.52 19.06
N ALA A 170 17.13 -29.37 19.54
CA ALA A 170 18.13 -28.54 18.86
C ALA A 170 19.39 -29.31 18.42
N LYS A 171 19.91 -30.23 19.26
CA LYS A 171 21.10 -31.01 18.93
C LYS A 171 20.86 -31.94 17.74
N ASP A 172 19.75 -32.69 17.78
CA ASP A 172 19.39 -33.64 16.73
C ASP A 172 19.11 -32.91 15.41
N TRP A 173 18.53 -31.71 15.49
CA TRP A 173 18.30 -30.86 14.34
C TRP A 173 19.60 -30.34 13.71
N ILE A 174 20.56 -29.88 14.52
CA ILE A 174 21.88 -29.47 14.05
C ILE A 174 22.60 -30.65 13.37
N ASP A 175 22.55 -31.84 13.97
CA ASP A 175 23.14 -33.05 13.40
C ASP A 175 22.45 -33.45 12.09
N LYS A 176 21.12 -33.29 11.99
CA LYS A 176 20.37 -33.50 10.75
C LYS A 176 20.83 -32.53 9.65
N MET A 177 20.92 -31.24 9.94
CA MET A 177 21.38 -30.22 8.98
C MET A 177 22.80 -30.48 8.50
N LYS A 178 23.69 -30.90 9.42
CA LYS A 178 25.05 -31.32 9.08
C LYS A 178 25.08 -32.55 8.18
N LYS A 179 24.26 -33.57 8.47
CA LYS A 179 24.14 -34.80 7.65
C LYS A 179 23.57 -34.51 6.26
N SER A 180 22.65 -33.55 6.14
CA SER A 180 22.10 -33.12 4.85
C SER A 180 22.99 -32.10 4.11
N ASN A 181 24.14 -31.73 4.67
CA ASN A 181 25.05 -30.72 4.13
C ASN A 181 24.37 -29.36 3.88
N GLN A 182 23.44 -28.99 4.76
CA GLN A 182 22.75 -27.70 4.74
C GLN A 182 23.27 -26.80 5.85
N LEU A 183 23.69 -25.59 5.51
CA LEU A 183 24.06 -24.57 6.49
C LEU A 183 22.80 -24.02 7.16
N ILE A 184 22.90 -23.76 8.46
CA ILE A 184 21.80 -23.17 9.23
C ILE A 184 21.76 -21.68 8.94
N MET A 185 20.66 -21.22 8.34
CA MET A 185 20.49 -19.82 7.96
C MET A 185 20.42 -18.94 9.21
N GLY A 186 21.09 -17.79 9.19
CA GLY A 186 21.22 -16.90 10.36
C GLY A 186 22.33 -17.29 11.34
N ILE A 187 23.04 -18.40 11.12
CA ILE A 187 24.18 -18.82 11.95
C ILE A 187 25.50 -18.58 11.22
N GLY A 188 26.45 -17.97 11.94
CA GLY A 188 27.81 -17.73 11.47
C GLY A 188 28.09 -16.25 11.19
N HIS A 189 29.35 -15.85 11.44
CA HIS A 189 29.82 -14.51 11.16
C HIS A 189 31.31 -14.55 10.77
N ARG A 190 31.73 -13.70 9.84
CA ARG A 190 33.12 -13.69 9.33
C ARG A 190 34.16 -13.29 10.38
N ILE A 191 33.87 -12.28 11.20
CA ILE A 191 34.80 -11.70 12.20
C ILE A 191 34.32 -11.90 13.65
N LYS A 192 33.02 -11.72 13.93
CA LYS A 192 32.45 -11.76 15.27
C LYS A 192 32.39 -13.18 15.83
N SER A 193 32.52 -13.28 17.15
CA SER A 193 32.60 -14.54 17.88
C SER A 193 31.95 -14.39 19.26
N LEU A 194 31.93 -15.46 20.06
CA LEU A 194 31.40 -15.41 21.43
C LEU A 194 32.16 -14.43 22.33
N ALA A 195 33.47 -14.25 22.12
CA ALA A 195 34.30 -13.32 22.88
C ALA A 195 34.25 -11.88 22.34
N ASN A 196 33.84 -11.69 21.07
CA ASN A 196 33.66 -10.39 20.43
C ASN A 196 32.29 -10.35 19.73
N PRO A 197 31.20 -10.10 20.48
CA PRO A 197 29.86 -10.17 19.94
C PRO A 197 29.56 -9.06 18.92
N ASP A 198 28.64 -9.35 18.00
CA ASP A 198 28.06 -8.32 17.14
C ASP A 198 27.10 -7.47 17.98
N GLN A 199 27.39 -6.17 18.08
CA GLN A 199 26.60 -5.25 18.89
C GLN A 199 25.17 -5.11 18.36
N ARG A 200 24.94 -5.23 17.05
CA ARG A 200 23.59 -5.20 16.48
C ARG A 200 22.75 -6.36 17.02
N VAL A 201 23.35 -7.55 17.10
CA VAL A 201 22.70 -8.74 17.65
C VAL A 201 22.41 -8.56 19.12
N GLU A 202 23.37 -8.10 19.93
CA GLU A 202 23.17 -7.92 21.37
C GLU A 202 22.10 -6.85 21.68
N ILE A 203 22.05 -5.75 20.94
CA ILE A 203 21.01 -4.72 21.11
C ILE A 203 19.61 -5.29 20.88
N ILE A 204 19.40 -5.97 19.74
CA ILE A 204 18.10 -6.55 19.38
C ILE A 204 17.72 -7.67 20.36
N LYS A 205 18.67 -8.54 20.71
CA LYS A 205 18.48 -9.65 21.64
C LYS A 205 18.12 -9.18 23.04
N ASN A 206 18.76 -8.12 23.54
CA ASN A 206 18.47 -7.58 24.87
C ASN A 206 17.13 -6.87 24.94
N TYR A 207 16.66 -6.29 23.83
CA TYR A 207 15.32 -5.72 23.76
C TYR A 207 14.23 -6.79 23.71
N ALA A 208 14.49 -7.92 23.05
CA ALA A 208 13.51 -9.00 22.87
C ALA A 208 13.37 -9.95 24.09
N LYS A 209 14.30 -9.90 25.04
CA LYS A 209 14.29 -10.70 26.28
C LYS A 209 13.46 -10.02 27.36
#